data_AF-A0A915NAL2-F1
#
_entry.id   AF-A0A915NAL2-F1
#
_cell.length_a   1.000
_cell.length_b   1.000
_cell.length_c   1.000
_cell.angle_alpha   90.00
_cell.angle_beta   90.00
_cell.angle_gamma   90.00
#
_symmetry.space_group_name_H-M   'P 1'
#
loop_
_entity.id
_entity.type
_entity.pdbx_description
1 polymer ?
#
loop_
_entity_poly.entity_id
_entity_poly.type
_entity_poly.pdbx_seq_one_letter_code
_entity_poly.pdbx_strand_id
1 'polypeptide(L)'
;MSEKLEEQQMSSGSSKSSDKEERDKKIAEIDKLLAEGKKLELVQMYEEAVDKFELATNTATEFFGDFAPECYLPALNYGKMLTQIARIESVNKPFTEKLGAGNDNNEDEDEDKIATENEGSQDDGKCEEDDQNELAWDWLEVARQICEKQEQTHFWLERKSDAFFALGEFLTVAEEFEQAISEFEKALHVRQEIYKPSDRRIAEVLYMMGLTYANNDDFTKASEYFERAKDVLENTIEDREKDLSKEEIKHNQELVSKLKGEVEELQGLVLAIKEKMTDSTESAKSRACQLADAVNMIGKKLNSSNIEQQNQEEVNDVTALLQHKTPKKRAAENGKENDEAKTKLAKIDED
;
A
#
# COMPACT_ATOMS: atom_id res chain seq x y z
N MET A 1 -10.68 65.25 -29.13
CA MET A 1 -9.78 64.20 -28.59
C MET A 1 -10.39 63.39 -27.45
N SER A 2 -11.61 63.73 -26.96
CA SER A 2 -12.23 63.01 -25.84
C SER A 2 -13.09 61.80 -26.26
N GLU A 3 -13.68 61.77 -27.47
CA GLU A 3 -14.50 60.61 -27.90
C GLU A 3 -13.67 59.33 -28.19
N LYS A 4 -12.39 59.46 -28.57
CA LYS A 4 -11.52 58.30 -28.83
C LYS A 4 -11.00 57.60 -27.58
N LEU A 5 -11.11 58.23 -26.40
CA LEU A 5 -10.73 57.59 -25.12
C LEU A 5 -11.90 56.81 -24.50
N GLU A 6 -13.15 57.21 -24.73
CA GLU A 6 -14.34 56.49 -24.24
C GLU A 6 -14.61 55.19 -25.02
N GLU A 7 -14.36 55.15 -26.32
CA GLU A 7 -14.50 53.90 -27.11
C GLU A 7 -13.45 52.84 -26.75
N GLN A 8 -12.24 53.23 -26.36
CA GLN A 8 -11.20 52.29 -25.90
C GLN A 8 -11.46 51.74 -24.49
N GLN A 9 -12.14 52.50 -23.63
CA GLN A 9 -12.55 52.04 -22.29
C GLN A 9 -13.81 51.16 -22.35
N MET A 10 -14.74 51.41 -23.27
CA MET A 10 -15.93 50.56 -23.48
C MET A 10 -15.63 49.26 -24.22
N SER A 11 -14.66 49.26 -25.15
CA SER A 11 -14.21 48.04 -25.85
C SER A 11 -13.42 47.08 -24.96
N SER A 12 -12.58 47.59 -24.05
CA SER A 12 -11.76 46.76 -23.14
C SER A 12 -12.53 46.18 -21.94
N GLY A 13 -13.66 46.79 -21.58
CA GLY A 13 -14.58 46.26 -20.56
C GLY A 13 -15.49 45.14 -21.07
N SER A 14 -15.87 45.19 -22.36
CA SER A 14 -16.77 44.21 -22.98
C SER A 14 -16.08 42.88 -23.31
N SER A 15 -14.78 42.86 -23.63
CA SER A 15 -14.05 41.62 -23.91
C SER A 15 -13.71 40.83 -22.64
N LYS A 16 -13.35 41.53 -21.55
CA LYS A 16 -13.09 40.87 -20.25
C LYS A 16 -14.34 40.25 -19.63
N SER A 17 -15.53 40.77 -19.92
CA SER A 17 -16.77 40.14 -19.45
C SER A 17 -17.15 38.92 -20.27
N SER A 18 -16.90 38.91 -21.59
CA SER A 18 -17.15 37.75 -22.44
C SER A 18 -16.20 36.59 -22.12
N ASP A 19 -14.91 36.87 -21.93
CA ASP A 19 -13.90 35.84 -21.65
C ASP A 19 -14.14 35.18 -20.28
N LYS A 20 -14.61 35.96 -19.30
CA LYS A 20 -15.02 35.42 -17.99
C LYS A 20 -16.28 34.56 -18.10
N GLU A 21 -17.27 35.00 -18.86
CA GLU A 21 -18.50 34.25 -19.07
C GLU A 21 -18.25 32.91 -19.79
N GLU A 22 -17.33 32.90 -20.77
CA GLU A 22 -16.90 31.68 -21.46
C GLU A 22 -16.14 30.73 -20.52
N ARG A 23 -15.24 31.28 -19.69
CA ARG A 23 -14.54 30.52 -18.65
C ARG A 23 -15.51 29.86 -17.68
N ASP A 24 -16.49 30.61 -17.15
CA ASP A 24 -17.46 30.10 -16.19
C ASP A 24 -18.36 29.02 -16.82
N LYS A 25 -18.70 29.15 -18.11
CA LYS A 25 -19.42 28.10 -18.87
C LYS A 25 -18.59 26.82 -18.98
N LYS A 26 -17.29 26.93 -19.24
CA LYS A 26 -16.39 25.76 -19.34
C LYS A 26 -16.19 25.07 -18.00
N ILE A 27 -16.08 25.82 -16.91
CA ILE A 27 -16.06 25.24 -15.56
C ILE A 27 -17.36 24.47 -15.30
N ALA A 28 -18.51 25.07 -15.60
CA ALA A 28 -19.81 24.40 -15.42
C ALA A 28 -19.97 23.14 -16.29
N GLU A 29 -19.41 23.12 -17.49
CA GLU A 29 -19.36 21.94 -18.36
C GLU A 29 -18.52 20.82 -17.73
N ILE A 30 -17.33 21.14 -17.25
CA ILE A 30 -16.44 20.20 -16.56
C ILE A 30 -17.10 19.66 -15.29
N ASP A 31 -17.67 20.52 -14.45
CA ASP A 31 -18.36 20.11 -13.22
C ASP A 31 -19.53 19.17 -13.49
N LYS A 32 -20.25 19.38 -14.59
CA LYS A 32 -21.33 18.49 -15.03
C LYS A 32 -20.79 17.10 -15.41
N LEU A 33 -19.69 17.05 -16.18
CA LEU A 33 -19.06 15.78 -16.56
C LEU A 33 -18.52 15.03 -15.33
N LEU A 34 -17.88 15.74 -14.39
CA LEU A 34 -17.43 15.16 -13.13
C LEU A 34 -18.59 14.57 -12.32
N ALA A 35 -19.71 15.28 -12.24
CA ALA A 35 -20.90 14.79 -11.54
C ALA A 35 -21.52 13.56 -12.23
N GLU A 36 -21.54 13.52 -13.57
CA GLU A 36 -21.98 12.35 -14.33
C GLU A 36 -21.05 11.15 -14.10
N GLY A 37 -19.72 11.34 -14.17
CA GLY A 37 -18.74 10.30 -13.89
C GLY A 37 -18.85 9.75 -12.46
N LYS A 38 -19.02 10.63 -11.46
CA LYS A 38 -19.25 10.23 -10.06
C LYS A 38 -20.53 9.43 -9.86
N LYS A 39 -21.58 9.75 -10.61
CA LYS A 39 -22.82 8.97 -10.58
C LYS A 39 -22.62 7.57 -11.18
N LEU A 40 -21.88 7.46 -12.28
CA LEU A 40 -21.57 6.19 -12.93
C LEU A 40 -20.68 5.30 -12.04
N GLU A 41 -19.71 5.90 -11.36
CA GLU A 41 -18.88 5.24 -10.33
C GLU A 41 -19.74 4.61 -9.22
N LEU A 42 -20.75 5.33 -8.71
CA LEU A 42 -21.67 4.80 -7.69
C LEU A 42 -22.52 3.63 -8.19
N VAL A 43 -22.80 3.58 -9.50
CA VAL A 43 -23.53 2.48 -10.15
C VAL A 43 -22.56 1.38 -10.63
N GLN A 44 -21.25 1.52 -10.36
CA GLN A 44 -20.18 0.59 -10.73
C GLN A 44 -20.02 0.41 -12.25
N MET A 45 -20.37 1.43 -13.02
CA MET A 45 -20.17 1.49 -14.47
C MET A 45 -18.83 2.19 -14.75
N TYR A 46 -17.73 1.50 -14.49
CA TYR A 46 -16.39 2.10 -14.46
C TYR A 46 -15.90 2.55 -15.84
N GLU A 47 -16.14 1.78 -16.90
CA GLU A 47 -15.79 2.14 -18.27
C GLU A 47 -16.49 3.45 -18.69
N GLU A 48 -17.80 3.55 -18.49
CA GLU A 48 -18.54 4.79 -18.81
C GLU A 48 -18.11 5.96 -17.89
N ALA A 49 -17.70 5.68 -16.65
CA ALA A 49 -17.16 6.71 -15.76
C ALA A 49 -15.81 7.23 -16.26
N VAL A 50 -14.95 6.36 -16.79
CA VAL A 50 -13.69 6.73 -17.44
C VAL A 50 -13.96 7.69 -18.60
N ASP A 51 -14.88 7.37 -19.50
CA ASP A 51 -15.21 8.24 -20.65
C ASP A 51 -15.59 9.66 -20.19
N LYS A 52 -16.34 9.77 -19.09
CA LYS A 52 -16.75 11.07 -18.53
C LYS A 52 -15.58 11.84 -17.93
N PHE A 53 -14.70 11.16 -17.19
CA PHE A 53 -13.53 11.80 -16.60
C PHE A 53 -12.46 12.14 -17.64
N GLU A 54 -12.29 11.33 -18.68
CA GLU A 54 -11.45 11.63 -19.82
C GLU A 54 -11.96 12.89 -20.54
N LEU A 55 -13.25 12.94 -20.88
CA LEU A 55 -13.84 14.13 -21.53
C LEU A 55 -13.71 15.38 -20.66
N ALA A 56 -13.91 15.26 -19.34
CA ALA A 56 -13.72 16.36 -18.40
C ALA A 56 -12.27 16.85 -18.40
N THR A 57 -11.32 15.90 -18.45
CA THR A 57 -9.87 16.18 -18.43
C THR A 57 -9.45 16.86 -19.73
N ASN A 58 -9.83 16.32 -20.89
CA ASN A 58 -9.55 16.91 -22.20
C ASN A 58 -10.14 18.32 -22.32
N THR A 59 -11.39 18.51 -21.88
CA THR A 59 -12.02 19.85 -21.87
C THR A 59 -11.26 20.83 -20.99
N ALA A 60 -10.74 20.37 -19.85
CA ALA A 60 -9.98 21.21 -18.93
C ALA A 60 -8.60 21.57 -19.50
N THR A 61 -7.85 20.59 -19.99
CA THR A 61 -6.49 20.82 -20.52
C THR A 61 -6.51 21.66 -21.80
N GLU A 62 -7.47 21.44 -22.71
CA GLU A 62 -7.62 22.23 -23.93
C GLU A 62 -7.89 23.72 -23.66
N PHE A 63 -8.69 24.04 -22.63
CA PHE A 63 -9.11 25.41 -22.36
C PHE A 63 -8.21 26.14 -21.36
N PHE A 64 -7.77 25.46 -20.30
CA PHE A 64 -7.01 26.08 -19.20
C PHE A 64 -5.51 25.77 -19.24
N GLY A 65 -5.10 24.70 -19.94
CA GLY A 65 -3.75 24.17 -19.96
C GLY A 65 -3.50 23.09 -18.91
N ASP A 66 -2.52 22.23 -19.16
CA ASP A 66 -2.30 20.95 -18.46
C ASP A 66 -2.14 21.06 -16.94
N PHE A 67 -1.57 22.17 -16.44
CA PHE A 67 -1.27 22.38 -15.02
C PHE A 67 -2.11 23.49 -14.38
N ALA A 68 -3.25 23.84 -14.96
CA ALA A 68 -4.16 24.81 -14.37
C ALA A 68 -4.88 24.23 -13.13
N PRO A 69 -5.25 25.08 -12.13
CA PRO A 69 -6.01 24.65 -10.95
C PRO A 69 -7.31 23.91 -11.26
N GLU A 70 -7.97 24.25 -12.37
CA GLU A 70 -9.21 23.65 -12.87
C GLU A 70 -9.01 22.20 -13.32
N CYS A 71 -7.81 21.83 -13.75
CA CYS A 71 -7.48 20.48 -14.21
C CYS A 71 -7.30 19.47 -13.06
N TYR A 72 -7.18 19.95 -11.81
CA TYR A 72 -6.92 19.07 -10.66
C TYR A 72 -8.00 17.98 -10.48
N LEU A 73 -9.28 18.38 -10.45
CA LEU A 73 -10.36 17.42 -10.17
C LEU A 73 -10.56 16.42 -11.32
N PRO A 74 -10.58 16.83 -12.60
CA PRO A 74 -10.60 15.90 -13.72
C PRO A 74 -9.44 14.92 -13.71
N ALA A 75 -8.20 15.41 -13.59
CA ALA A 75 -7.00 14.57 -13.58
C ALA A 75 -7.03 13.55 -12.42
N LEU A 76 -7.34 14.00 -11.20
CA LEU A 76 -7.42 13.11 -10.04
C LEU A 76 -8.49 12.02 -10.23
N ASN A 77 -9.69 12.38 -10.67
CA ASN A 77 -10.78 11.41 -10.81
C ASN A 77 -10.53 10.44 -11.96
N TYR A 78 -9.92 10.92 -13.05
CA TYR A 78 -9.56 10.07 -14.16
C TYR A 78 -8.51 9.02 -13.75
N GLY A 79 -7.40 9.46 -13.16
CA GLY A 79 -6.34 8.54 -12.68
C GLY A 79 -6.84 7.54 -11.63
N LYS A 80 -7.70 7.98 -10.70
CA LYS A 80 -8.36 7.08 -9.74
C LYS A 80 -9.25 6.04 -10.41
N MET A 81 -9.97 6.42 -11.45
CA MET A 81 -10.87 5.51 -12.14
C MET A 81 -10.11 4.45 -12.94
N LEU A 82 -9.04 4.84 -13.64
CA LEU A 82 -8.13 3.90 -14.31
C LEU A 82 -7.51 2.92 -13.30
N THR A 83 -7.05 3.42 -12.15
CA THR A 83 -6.56 2.57 -11.05
C THR A 83 -7.60 1.56 -10.57
N GLN A 84 -8.87 1.97 -10.50
CA GLN A 84 -9.97 1.09 -10.08
C GLN A 84 -10.25 -0.01 -11.11
N ILE A 85 -10.13 0.28 -12.41
CA ILE A 85 -10.25 -0.72 -13.47
C ILE A 85 -9.11 -1.74 -13.36
N ALA A 86 -7.86 -1.29 -13.27
CA ALA A 86 -6.69 -2.16 -13.10
C ALA A 86 -6.81 -3.06 -11.85
N ARG A 87 -7.36 -2.52 -10.75
CA ARG A 87 -7.67 -3.30 -9.53
C ARG A 87 -8.69 -4.41 -9.79
N ILE A 88 -9.74 -4.15 -10.56
CA ILE A 88 -10.77 -5.16 -10.86
C ILE A 88 -10.20 -6.24 -11.79
N GLU A 89 -9.41 -5.85 -12.78
CA GLU A 89 -8.78 -6.75 -13.73
C GLU A 89 -7.79 -7.69 -13.04
N SER A 90 -6.92 -7.15 -12.18
CA SER A 90 -5.98 -7.95 -11.39
C SER A 90 -6.66 -8.99 -10.49
N VAL A 91 -7.81 -8.68 -9.90
CA VAL A 91 -8.61 -9.64 -9.09
C VAL A 91 -9.25 -10.72 -9.97
N ASN A 92 -9.62 -10.39 -11.21
CA ASN A 92 -10.26 -11.30 -12.15
C ASN A 92 -9.27 -12.18 -12.92
N LYS A 93 -7.95 -11.97 -12.80
CA LYS A 93 -6.95 -12.83 -13.45
C LYS A 93 -6.99 -14.26 -12.88
N PRO A 94 -7.14 -15.29 -13.73
CA PRO A 94 -7.15 -16.67 -13.27
C PRO A 94 -5.82 -17.03 -12.59
N PHE A 95 -5.93 -17.72 -11.45
CA PHE A 95 -4.88 -18.15 -10.51
C PHE A 95 -3.66 -18.91 -11.12
N THR A 96 -3.60 -19.12 -12.43
CA THR A 96 -2.64 -20.02 -13.07
C THR A 96 -1.24 -19.48 -13.28
N GLU A 97 -0.99 -18.18 -13.08
CA GLU A 97 0.35 -17.59 -13.30
C GLU A 97 1.18 -17.41 -12.01
N LYS A 98 0.57 -17.56 -10.83
CA LYS A 98 1.23 -17.27 -9.54
C LYS A 98 1.98 -18.46 -8.92
N LEU A 99 2.14 -19.55 -9.66
CA LEU A 99 3.03 -20.66 -9.28
C LEU A 99 4.04 -20.86 -10.40
N GLY A 100 5.19 -20.20 -10.27
CA GLY A 100 6.40 -20.56 -11.01
C GLY A 100 6.70 -22.03 -10.76
N ALA A 101 6.37 -22.88 -11.73
CA ALA A 101 6.76 -24.27 -11.77
C ALA A 101 8.26 -24.34 -12.05
N GLY A 102 9.05 -24.17 -10.98
CA GLY A 102 10.40 -24.69 -10.95
C GLY A 102 10.34 -26.21 -11.01
N ASN A 103 10.63 -26.77 -12.17
CA ASN A 103 11.21 -28.11 -12.28
C ASN A 103 11.87 -28.28 -13.66
N ASP A 104 13.10 -27.78 -13.77
CA ASP A 104 14.10 -28.37 -14.66
C ASP A 104 14.44 -29.77 -14.12
N ASN A 105 14.25 -30.81 -14.93
CA ASN A 105 15.19 -31.91 -15.15
C ASN A 105 14.61 -33.02 -16.08
N ASN A 106 15.25 -33.14 -17.25
CA ASN A 106 15.64 -34.33 -18.02
C ASN A 106 14.64 -35.20 -18.84
N GLU A 107 14.91 -35.20 -20.16
CA GLU A 107 15.19 -36.33 -21.08
C GLU A 107 14.11 -37.42 -21.33
N ASP A 108 13.46 -37.41 -22.51
CA ASP A 108 13.82 -38.23 -23.71
C ASP A 108 12.64 -38.52 -24.68
N GLU A 109 12.95 -38.36 -25.98
CA GLU A 109 12.46 -38.95 -27.25
C GLU A 109 11.08 -39.64 -27.34
N ASP A 110 10.17 -39.15 -28.20
CA ASP A 110 9.95 -39.67 -29.58
C ASP A 110 8.65 -39.16 -30.25
N GLU A 111 8.69 -39.14 -31.59
CA GLU A 111 7.75 -38.58 -32.57
C GLU A 111 6.32 -39.15 -32.53
N ASP A 112 5.29 -38.31 -32.70
CA ASP A 112 4.42 -38.41 -33.88
C ASP A 112 3.49 -37.20 -34.11
N LYS A 113 3.37 -36.84 -35.39
CA LYS A 113 2.64 -35.68 -35.92
C LYS A 113 1.13 -35.81 -35.78
N ILE A 114 0.47 -34.77 -35.26
CA ILE A 114 -0.78 -34.26 -35.86
C ILE A 114 -0.65 -32.75 -36.00
N ALA A 115 -0.55 -32.31 -37.25
CA ALA A 115 -0.68 -30.92 -37.63
C ALA A 115 -2.14 -30.48 -37.43
N THR A 116 -2.36 -29.54 -36.52
CA THR A 116 -3.43 -28.55 -36.66
C THR A 116 -2.75 -27.20 -36.63
N GLU A 117 -2.76 -26.55 -37.79
CA GLU A 117 -2.45 -25.14 -37.97
C GLU A 117 -3.18 -24.34 -36.87
N ASN A 118 -2.40 -23.80 -35.94
CA ASN A 118 -2.82 -22.66 -35.15
C ASN A 118 -1.70 -21.63 -35.33
N GLU A 119 -1.88 -20.78 -36.34
CA GLU A 119 -1.07 -19.59 -36.50
C GLU A 119 -1.12 -18.81 -35.19
N GLY A 120 0.06 -18.41 -34.75
CA GLY A 120 0.26 -17.75 -33.48
C GLY A 120 -0.58 -16.48 -33.36
N SER A 121 -1.22 -16.35 -32.22
CA SER A 121 -1.48 -15.07 -31.57
C SER A 121 -1.32 -15.31 -30.08
N GLN A 122 -0.08 -15.59 -29.67
CA GLN A 122 0.36 -15.26 -28.33
C GLN A 122 0.75 -13.78 -28.36
N ASP A 123 0.31 -13.05 -27.33
CA ASP A 123 0.89 -11.79 -26.87
C ASP A 123 0.43 -10.51 -27.59
N ASP A 124 -0.82 -10.10 -27.35
CA ASP A 124 -1.29 -8.72 -27.61
C ASP A 124 -2.05 -8.09 -26.41
N GLY A 125 -2.28 -8.82 -25.32
CA GLY A 125 -3.05 -8.30 -24.16
C GLY A 125 -2.23 -7.53 -23.12
N LYS A 126 -0.90 -7.53 -23.24
CA LYS A 126 0.00 -6.90 -22.26
C LYS A 126 0.19 -5.40 -22.51
N CYS A 127 0.15 -4.98 -23.78
CA CYS A 127 0.36 -3.59 -24.17
C CYS A 127 -0.77 -2.66 -23.71
N GLU A 128 -2.04 -3.09 -23.78
CA GLU A 128 -3.17 -2.22 -23.39
C GLU A 128 -3.26 -1.99 -21.87
N GLU A 129 -2.90 -3.00 -21.06
CA GLU A 129 -2.87 -2.88 -19.59
C GLU A 129 -1.71 -1.97 -19.13
N ASP A 130 -0.52 -2.11 -19.73
CA ASP A 130 0.64 -1.28 -19.41
C ASP A 130 0.37 0.20 -19.77
N ASP A 131 -0.24 0.46 -20.93
CA ASP A 131 -0.61 1.82 -21.37
C ASP A 131 -1.63 2.50 -20.42
N GLN A 132 -2.63 1.75 -19.92
CA GLN A 132 -3.63 2.30 -18.98
C GLN A 132 -3.05 2.59 -17.60
N ASN A 133 -2.11 1.76 -17.13
CA ASN A 133 -1.41 1.97 -15.87
C ASN A 133 -0.49 3.20 -15.93
N GLU A 134 0.26 3.36 -17.02
CA GLU A 134 1.06 4.56 -17.26
C GLU A 134 0.18 5.81 -17.27
N LEU A 135 -0.96 5.76 -17.97
CA LEU A 135 -1.91 6.86 -18.04
C LEU A 135 -2.51 7.22 -16.67
N ALA A 136 -2.81 6.22 -15.83
CA ALA A 136 -3.31 6.44 -14.48
C ALA A 136 -2.28 7.20 -13.63
N TRP A 137 -1.02 6.77 -13.67
CA TRP A 137 0.07 7.42 -12.94
C TRP A 137 0.27 8.86 -13.40
N ASP A 138 0.32 9.10 -14.71
CA ASP A 138 0.52 10.43 -15.30
C ASP A 138 -0.52 11.44 -14.83
N TRP A 139 -1.81 11.08 -14.85
CA TRP A 139 -2.87 11.99 -14.41
C TRP A 139 -2.86 12.24 -12.91
N LEU A 140 -2.54 11.24 -12.10
CA LEU A 140 -2.38 11.42 -10.65
C LEU A 140 -1.18 12.33 -10.33
N GLU A 141 -0.11 12.20 -11.10
CA GLU A 141 1.10 13.01 -10.99
C GLU A 141 0.83 14.47 -11.42
N VAL A 142 0.05 14.70 -12.49
CA VAL A 142 -0.46 16.03 -12.85
C VAL A 142 -1.25 16.64 -11.70
N ALA A 143 -2.17 15.89 -11.09
CA ALA A 143 -2.96 16.38 -9.94
C ALA A 143 -2.06 16.76 -8.75
N ARG A 144 -1.02 15.96 -8.46
CA ARG A 144 -0.01 16.26 -7.44
C ARG A 144 0.77 17.53 -7.75
N GLN A 145 1.30 17.67 -8.97
CA GLN A 145 2.07 18.84 -9.41
C GLN A 145 1.26 20.13 -9.41
N ILE A 146 -0.03 20.06 -9.78
CA ILE A 146 -0.93 21.21 -9.67
C ILE A 146 -0.96 21.68 -8.22
N CYS A 147 -1.19 20.78 -7.26
CA CYS A 147 -1.27 21.10 -5.83
C CYS A 147 0.04 21.68 -5.27
N GLU A 148 1.21 21.20 -5.70
CA GLU A 148 2.50 21.72 -5.23
C GLU A 148 2.77 23.15 -5.62
N LYS A 149 2.18 23.61 -6.73
CA LYS A 149 2.31 24.99 -7.22
C LYS A 149 1.36 25.96 -6.51
N GLN A 150 0.42 25.47 -5.69
CA GLN A 150 -0.58 26.30 -5.03
C GLN A 150 -0.15 26.76 -3.63
N GLU A 151 -0.88 27.75 -3.12
CA GLU A 151 -0.72 28.25 -1.76
C GLU A 151 -1.13 27.19 -0.72
N GLN A 152 -0.43 27.20 0.43
CA GLN A 152 -0.67 26.28 1.56
C GLN A 152 -1.94 26.66 2.34
N THR A 153 -3.07 26.66 1.66
CA THR A 153 -4.41 26.83 2.24
C THR A 153 -4.96 25.46 2.64
N HIS A 154 -5.87 25.41 3.62
CA HIS A 154 -6.55 24.16 3.99
C HIS A 154 -7.15 23.44 2.76
N PHE A 155 -7.76 24.19 1.85
CA PHE A 155 -8.34 23.67 0.61
C PHE A 155 -7.32 22.94 -0.28
N TRP A 156 -6.15 23.53 -0.51
CA TRP A 156 -5.11 22.92 -1.33
C TRP A 156 -4.32 21.83 -0.61
N LEU A 157 -4.18 21.92 0.72
CA LEU A 157 -3.60 20.85 1.53
C LEU A 157 -4.47 19.58 1.51
N GLU A 158 -5.80 19.73 1.62
CA GLU A 158 -6.74 18.61 1.47
C GLU A 158 -6.58 17.96 0.09
N ARG A 159 -6.57 18.75 -0.97
CA ARG A 159 -6.34 18.26 -2.34
C ARG A 159 -4.97 17.59 -2.54
N LYS A 160 -3.92 18.15 -1.94
CA LYS A 160 -2.57 17.57 -1.99
C LYS A 160 -2.55 16.21 -1.30
N SER A 161 -3.20 16.09 -0.14
CA SER A 161 -3.36 14.80 0.54
C SER A 161 -4.12 13.79 -0.32
N ASP A 162 -5.18 14.20 -1.01
CA ASP A 162 -5.97 13.29 -1.83
C ASP A 162 -5.19 12.79 -3.06
N ALA A 163 -4.32 13.63 -3.63
CA ALA A 163 -3.40 13.21 -4.69
C ALA A 163 -2.37 12.18 -4.20
N PHE A 164 -1.74 12.42 -3.04
CA PHE A 164 -0.84 11.42 -2.43
C PHE A 164 -1.54 10.11 -2.10
N PHE A 165 -2.76 10.19 -1.58
CA PHE A 165 -3.56 9.01 -1.26
C PHE A 165 -3.86 8.20 -2.53
N ALA A 166 -4.30 8.85 -3.61
CA ALA A 166 -4.58 8.19 -4.88
C ALA A 166 -3.33 7.56 -5.51
N LEU A 167 -2.17 8.22 -5.43
CA LEU A 167 -0.88 7.64 -5.86
C LEU A 167 -0.51 6.40 -5.02
N GLY A 168 -0.73 6.43 -3.71
CA GLY A 168 -0.53 5.25 -2.85
C GLY A 168 -1.44 4.08 -3.22
N GLU A 169 -2.71 4.36 -3.57
CA GLU A 169 -3.63 3.33 -4.07
C GLU A 169 -3.15 2.72 -5.39
N PHE A 170 -2.72 3.56 -6.33
CA PHE A 170 -2.16 3.13 -7.61
C PHE A 170 -0.94 2.24 -7.42
N LEU A 171 0.03 2.69 -6.62
CA LEU A 171 1.26 1.93 -6.34
C LEU A 171 0.98 0.60 -5.63
N THR A 172 -0.06 0.53 -4.80
CA THR A 172 -0.48 -0.74 -4.18
C THR A 172 -1.03 -1.71 -5.21
N VAL A 173 -1.76 -1.23 -6.21
CA VAL A 173 -2.27 -2.05 -7.34
C VAL A 173 -1.12 -2.48 -8.25
N ALA A 174 -0.13 -1.61 -8.46
CA ALA A 174 1.10 -1.90 -9.21
C ALA A 174 2.10 -2.79 -8.45
N GLU A 175 1.74 -3.29 -7.26
CA GLU A 175 2.60 -4.10 -6.37
C GLU A 175 3.90 -3.40 -5.90
N GLU A 176 3.98 -2.07 -6.02
CA GLU A 176 5.09 -1.22 -5.57
C GLU A 176 4.89 -0.78 -4.11
N PHE A 177 4.92 -1.74 -3.19
CA PHE A 177 4.44 -1.56 -1.81
C PHE A 177 5.23 -0.52 -0.99
N GLU A 178 6.57 -0.52 -1.07
CA GLU A 178 7.40 0.44 -0.32
C GLU A 178 7.13 1.89 -0.76
N GLN A 179 6.95 2.09 -2.08
CA GLN A 179 6.63 3.39 -2.64
C GLN A 179 5.22 3.82 -2.24
N ALA A 180 4.25 2.89 -2.28
CA ALA A 180 2.88 3.13 -1.83
C ALA A 180 2.82 3.59 -0.38
N ILE A 181 3.57 2.93 0.51
CA ILE A 181 3.68 3.33 1.93
C ILE A 181 4.25 4.75 2.06
N SER A 182 5.29 5.10 1.31
CA SER A 182 5.84 6.47 1.31
C SER A 182 4.81 7.52 0.88
N GLU A 183 4.00 7.25 -0.15
CA GLU A 183 2.93 8.17 -0.55
C GLU A 183 1.81 8.26 0.50
N PHE A 184 1.42 7.15 1.11
CA PHE A 184 0.45 7.17 2.21
C PHE A 184 0.98 7.91 3.45
N GLU A 185 2.27 7.81 3.79
CA GLU A 185 2.87 8.58 4.88
C GLU A 185 2.78 10.09 4.62
N LYS A 186 3.02 10.54 3.37
CA LYS A 186 2.82 11.93 2.97
C LYS A 186 1.36 12.36 3.11
N ALA A 187 0.42 11.54 2.66
CA ALA A 187 -1.02 11.80 2.81
C ALA A 187 -1.43 11.89 4.29
N LEU A 188 -0.98 10.93 5.11
CA LEU A 188 -1.26 10.86 6.54
C LEU A 188 -0.74 12.11 7.26
N HIS A 189 0.48 12.52 6.96
CA HIS A 189 1.09 13.71 7.56
C HIS A 189 0.24 14.97 7.29
N VAL A 190 -0.14 15.21 6.04
CA VAL A 190 -0.97 16.37 5.68
C VAL A 190 -2.34 16.29 6.36
N ARG A 191 -3.00 15.12 6.39
CA ARG A 191 -4.31 14.94 7.06
C ARG A 191 -4.22 15.21 8.57
N GLN A 192 -3.12 14.84 9.22
CA GLN A 192 -2.90 15.11 10.64
C GLN A 192 -2.65 16.60 10.94
N GLU A 193 -2.15 17.37 9.98
CA GLU A 193 -1.97 18.82 10.13
C GLU A 193 -3.29 19.60 10.00
N ILE A 194 -4.18 19.17 9.11
CA ILE A 194 -5.40 19.93 8.78
C ILE A 194 -6.66 19.43 9.51
N TYR A 195 -6.68 18.17 9.96
CA TYR A 195 -7.84 17.58 10.64
C TYR A 195 -7.59 17.29 12.12
N LYS A 196 -8.70 17.14 12.85
CA LYS A 196 -8.65 16.66 14.22
C LYS A 196 -8.18 15.19 14.25
N PRO A 197 -7.53 14.72 15.33
CA PRO A 197 -7.05 13.34 15.43
C PRO A 197 -8.12 12.25 15.26
N SER A 198 -9.39 12.55 15.58
CA SER A 198 -10.55 11.68 15.41
C SER A 198 -11.30 11.92 14.08
N ASP A 199 -10.59 12.32 13.03
CA ASP A 199 -11.18 12.47 11.69
C ASP A 199 -11.08 11.15 10.93
N ARG A 200 -12.21 10.70 10.37
CA ARG A 200 -12.28 9.42 9.63
C ARG A 200 -11.33 9.36 8.43
N ARG A 201 -10.96 10.50 7.83
CA ARG A 201 -9.99 10.56 6.73
C ARG A 201 -8.60 10.11 7.17
N ILE A 202 -8.25 10.26 8.44
CA ILE A 202 -7.00 9.71 9.00
C ILE A 202 -7.09 8.18 9.07
N ALA A 203 -8.22 7.64 9.51
CA ALA A 203 -8.45 6.20 9.58
C ALA A 203 -8.38 5.53 8.19
N GLU A 204 -8.89 6.20 7.16
CA GLU A 204 -8.84 5.71 5.77
C GLU A 204 -7.39 5.49 5.31
N VAL A 205 -6.48 6.45 5.53
CA VAL A 205 -5.07 6.27 5.14
C VAL A 205 -4.42 5.13 5.91
N LEU A 206 -4.66 5.06 7.22
CA LEU A 206 -4.12 3.98 8.07
C LEU A 206 -4.62 2.61 7.62
N TYR A 207 -5.90 2.52 7.25
CA TYR A 207 -6.49 1.29 6.71
C TYR A 207 -5.83 0.87 5.39
N MET A 208 -5.63 1.81 4.46
CA MET A 208 -4.94 1.51 3.20
C MET A 208 -3.50 1.07 3.43
N MET A 209 -2.75 1.70 4.34
CA MET A 209 -1.42 1.23 4.72
C MET A 209 -1.45 -0.20 5.28
N GLY A 210 -2.46 -0.53 6.09
CA GLY A 210 -2.67 -1.90 6.58
C GLY A 210 -2.90 -2.91 5.45
N LEU A 211 -3.71 -2.56 4.44
CA LEU A 211 -3.90 -3.38 3.24
C LEU A 211 -2.60 -3.53 2.44
N THR A 212 -1.85 -2.45 2.23
CA THR A 212 -0.58 -2.48 1.50
C THR A 212 0.45 -3.36 2.20
N TYR A 213 0.57 -3.30 3.53
CA TYR A 213 1.44 -4.20 4.28
C TYR A 213 0.96 -5.66 4.23
N ALA A 214 -0.35 -5.90 4.25
CA ALA A 214 -0.89 -7.26 4.09
C ALA A 214 -0.57 -7.83 2.69
N ASN A 215 -0.65 -7.00 1.65
CA ASN A 215 -0.27 -7.39 0.28
C ASN A 215 1.25 -7.61 0.15
N ASN A 216 2.06 -6.84 0.89
CA ASN A 216 3.52 -7.05 1.02
C ASN A 216 3.89 -8.09 2.08
N ASP A 217 2.94 -8.93 2.49
CA ASP A 217 3.22 -10.06 3.37
C ASP A 217 3.76 -9.72 4.79
N ASP A 218 3.79 -8.45 5.17
CA ASP A 218 4.11 -7.97 6.52
C ASP A 218 2.84 -7.86 7.37
N PHE A 219 2.30 -9.03 7.71
CA PHE A 219 1.07 -9.11 8.50
C PHE A 219 1.17 -8.52 9.91
N THR A 220 2.39 -8.36 10.43
CA THR A 220 2.61 -7.76 11.76
C THR A 220 2.33 -6.26 11.66
N LYS A 221 2.94 -5.57 10.69
CA LYS A 221 2.63 -4.16 10.44
C LYS A 221 1.21 -3.96 9.97
N ALA A 222 0.68 -4.85 9.13
CA ALA A 222 -0.72 -4.78 8.70
C ALA A 222 -1.67 -4.73 9.91
N SER A 223 -1.49 -5.64 10.87
CA SER A 223 -2.29 -5.65 12.11
C SER A 223 -2.13 -4.37 12.94
N GLU A 224 -0.92 -3.81 13.03
CA GLU A 224 -0.68 -2.54 13.75
C GLU A 224 -1.43 -1.38 13.09
N TYR A 225 -1.38 -1.27 11.77
CA TYR A 225 -2.06 -0.20 11.04
C TYR A 225 -3.59 -0.35 11.05
N PHE A 226 -4.12 -1.58 10.99
CA PHE A 226 -5.54 -1.84 11.21
C PHE A 226 -5.98 -1.46 12.62
N GLU A 227 -5.17 -1.75 13.65
CA GLU A 227 -5.47 -1.35 15.01
C GLU A 227 -5.52 0.18 15.14
N ARG A 228 -4.55 0.90 14.57
CA ARG A 228 -4.54 2.37 14.56
C ARG A 228 -5.75 2.95 13.82
N ALA A 229 -6.15 2.38 12.69
CA ALA A 229 -7.35 2.81 11.95
C ALA A 229 -8.62 2.61 12.78
N LYS A 230 -8.76 1.44 13.42
CA LYS A 230 -9.86 1.10 14.32
C LYS A 230 -9.95 2.09 15.49
N ASP A 231 -8.82 2.42 16.12
CA ASP A 231 -8.78 3.37 17.24
C ASP A 231 -9.26 4.77 16.82
N VAL A 232 -8.88 5.25 15.63
CA VAL A 232 -9.37 6.54 15.11
C VAL A 232 -10.89 6.51 14.89
N LEU A 233 -11.43 5.42 14.34
CA LEU A 233 -12.88 5.28 14.15
C LEU A 233 -13.64 5.16 15.47
N GLU A 234 -13.13 4.41 16.45
CA GLU A 234 -13.73 4.31 17.79
C GLU A 234 -13.75 5.69 18.48
N ASN A 235 -12.67 6.47 18.39
CA ASN A 235 -12.64 7.87 18.85
C ASN A 235 -13.63 8.77 18.08
N THR A 236 -13.80 8.55 16.78
CA THR A 236 -14.78 9.29 15.97
C THR A 236 -16.20 9.01 16.43
N ILE A 237 -16.52 7.74 16.73
CA ILE A 237 -17.81 7.32 17.27
C ILE A 237 -18.07 8.00 18.62
N GLU A 238 -17.10 7.97 19.53
CA GLU A 238 -17.24 8.65 20.83
C GLU A 238 -17.54 10.15 20.69
N ASP A 239 -16.88 10.84 19.75
CA ASP A 239 -17.15 12.24 19.47
C ASP A 239 -18.59 12.46 18.97
N ARG A 240 -19.09 11.59 18.09
CA ARG A 240 -20.46 11.65 17.57
C ARG A 240 -21.49 11.34 18.64
N GLU A 241 -21.22 10.40 19.54
CA GLU A 241 -22.07 10.11 20.69
C GLU A 241 -22.12 11.27 21.69
N LYS A 242 -20.97 11.93 21.92
CA LYS A 242 -20.92 13.18 22.70
C LYS A 242 -21.75 14.27 22.04
N ASP A 243 -21.70 14.42 20.72
CA ASP A 243 -22.54 15.37 19.98
C ASP A 243 -24.03 15.05 20.13
N LEU A 244 -24.44 13.78 20.01
CA LEU A 244 -25.81 13.33 20.24
C LEU A 244 -26.33 13.65 21.66
N SER A 245 -25.43 13.72 22.65
CA SER A 245 -25.79 14.06 24.03
C SER A 245 -26.08 15.56 24.25
N LYS A 246 -25.66 16.44 23.32
CA LYS A 246 -25.83 17.89 23.42
C LYS A 246 -27.30 18.27 23.25
N GLU A 247 -27.78 19.13 24.14
CA GLU A 247 -29.20 19.49 24.21
C GLU A 247 -29.71 20.20 22.93
N GLU A 248 -28.84 21.00 22.30
CA GLU A 248 -29.12 21.67 21.02
C GLU A 248 -29.37 20.68 19.88
N ILE A 249 -28.71 19.52 19.90
CA ILE A 249 -28.82 18.49 18.86
C ILE A 249 -30.04 17.61 19.10
N LYS A 250 -30.36 17.26 20.36
CA LYS A 250 -31.51 16.41 20.70
C LYS A 250 -32.85 16.91 20.17
N HIS A 251 -33.02 18.23 20.09
CA HIS A 251 -34.25 18.85 19.60
C HIS A 251 -34.37 18.79 18.07
N ASN A 252 -33.28 18.51 17.34
CA ASN A 252 -33.27 18.37 15.90
C ASN A 252 -33.30 16.88 15.50
N GLN A 253 -34.51 16.34 15.31
CA GLN A 253 -34.71 14.92 14.96
C GLN A 253 -33.98 14.49 13.68
N GLU A 254 -33.89 15.37 12.67
CA GLU A 254 -33.19 15.07 11.42
C GLU A 254 -31.68 14.91 11.66
N LEU A 255 -31.08 15.81 12.42
CA LEU A 255 -29.66 15.75 12.76
C LEU A 255 -29.34 14.54 13.65
N VAL A 256 -30.21 14.22 14.61
CA VAL A 256 -30.09 13.01 15.43
C VAL A 256 -30.14 11.75 14.57
N SER A 257 -31.06 11.69 13.61
CA SER A 257 -31.16 10.56 12.68
C SER A 257 -29.90 10.40 11.83
N LYS A 258 -29.36 11.51 11.31
CA LYS A 258 -28.11 11.52 10.51
C LYS A 258 -26.91 11.04 11.32
N LEU A 259 -26.72 11.58 12.53
CA LEU A 259 -25.61 11.22 13.41
C LEU A 259 -25.68 9.77 13.87
N LYS A 260 -26.89 9.24 14.16
CA LYS A 260 -27.07 7.82 14.48
C LYS A 260 -26.71 6.91 13.30
N GLY A 261 -27.15 7.26 12.09
CA GLY A 261 -26.78 6.54 10.88
C GLY A 261 -25.26 6.53 10.65
N GLU A 262 -24.58 7.67 10.86
CA GLU A 262 -23.12 7.74 10.78
C GLU A 262 -22.44 6.87 11.85
N VAL A 263 -22.94 6.85 13.09
CA VAL A 263 -22.42 5.97 14.14
C VAL A 263 -22.57 4.49 13.76
N GLU A 264 -23.72 4.09 13.24
CA GLU A 264 -23.97 2.71 12.79
C GLU A 264 -23.04 2.31 11.62
N GLU A 265 -22.83 3.21 10.65
CA GLU A 265 -21.86 3.02 9.55
C GLU A 265 -20.44 2.83 10.08
N LEU A 266 -19.99 3.73 10.96
CA LEU A 266 -18.65 3.66 11.56
C LEU A 266 -18.45 2.38 12.39
N GLN A 267 -19.48 1.94 13.11
CA GLN A 267 -19.46 0.66 13.85
C GLN A 267 -19.31 -0.53 12.89
N GLY A 268 -20.01 -0.51 11.75
CA GLY A 268 -19.85 -1.51 10.68
C GLY A 268 -18.42 -1.54 10.15
N LEU A 269 -17.81 -0.38 9.89
CA LEU A 269 -16.41 -0.29 9.46
C LEU A 269 -15.43 -0.82 10.51
N VAL A 270 -15.65 -0.49 11.79
CA VAL A 270 -14.83 -1.03 12.90
C VAL A 270 -14.88 -2.55 12.94
N LEU A 271 -16.05 -3.16 12.71
CA LEU A 271 -16.18 -4.62 12.66
C LEU A 271 -15.42 -5.22 11.46
N ALA A 272 -15.53 -4.61 10.28
CA ALA A 272 -14.79 -5.05 9.09
C ALA A 272 -13.27 -4.93 9.27
N ILE A 273 -12.78 -3.87 9.91
CA ILE A 273 -11.35 -3.71 10.24
C ILE A 273 -10.91 -4.77 11.26
N LYS A 274 -11.75 -5.09 12.25
CA LYS A 274 -11.46 -6.17 13.22
C LYS A 274 -11.30 -7.52 12.52
N GLU A 275 -12.12 -7.81 11.52
CA GLU A 275 -12.01 -9.02 10.70
C GLU A 275 -10.68 -9.05 9.91
N LYS A 276 -10.32 -7.96 9.23
CA LYS A 276 -9.03 -7.84 8.53
C LYS A 276 -7.82 -7.98 9.46
N MET A 277 -7.93 -7.44 10.67
CA MET A 277 -6.93 -7.59 11.72
C MET A 277 -6.81 -9.05 12.16
N THR A 278 -7.92 -9.76 12.39
CA THR A 278 -7.88 -11.19 12.74
C THR A 278 -7.21 -12.02 11.64
N ASP A 279 -7.58 -11.82 10.38
CA ASP A 279 -7.00 -12.51 9.23
C ASP A 279 -5.48 -12.30 9.16
N SER A 280 -5.03 -11.06 9.37
CA SER A 280 -3.60 -10.71 9.38
C SER A 280 -2.87 -11.40 10.53
N THR A 281 -3.44 -11.38 11.74
CA THR A 281 -2.80 -12.05 12.90
C THR A 281 -2.72 -13.57 12.75
N GLU A 282 -3.73 -14.20 12.14
CA GLU A 282 -3.72 -15.63 11.85
C GLU A 282 -2.68 -15.98 10.78
N SER A 283 -2.59 -15.17 9.74
CA SER A 283 -1.60 -15.33 8.67
C SER A 283 -0.17 -15.16 9.20
N ALA A 284 0.05 -14.19 10.10
CA ALA A 284 1.33 -14.01 10.80
C ALA A 284 1.72 -15.25 11.64
N LYS A 285 0.77 -15.82 12.40
CA LYS A 285 1.00 -17.03 13.19
C LYS A 285 1.33 -18.23 12.30
N SER A 286 0.60 -18.41 11.20
CA SER A 286 0.84 -19.50 10.25
C SER A 286 2.25 -19.42 9.67
N ARG A 287 2.71 -18.23 9.25
CA ARG A 287 4.09 -18.01 8.78
C ARG A 287 5.13 -18.31 9.84
N ALA A 288 4.92 -17.86 11.07
CA ALA A 288 5.83 -18.14 12.17
C ALA A 288 5.98 -19.65 12.43
N CYS A 289 4.88 -20.41 12.38
CA CYS A 289 4.90 -21.87 12.48
C CYS A 289 5.70 -22.51 11.33
N GLN A 290 5.43 -22.11 10.08
CA GLN A 290 6.14 -22.64 8.90
C GLN A 290 7.65 -22.36 8.96
N LEU A 291 8.04 -21.16 9.41
CA LEU A 291 9.44 -20.79 9.56
C LEU A 291 10.11 -21.61 10.68
N ALA A 292 9.42 -21.82 11.81
CA ALA A 292 9.93 -22.65 12.90
C ALA A 292 10.12 -24.12 12.45
N ASP A 293 9.19 -24.66 11.67
CA ASP A 293 9.29 -26.00 11.10
C ASP A 293 10.45 -26.11 10.10
N ALA A 294 10.64 -25.12 9.23
CA ALA A 294 11.77 -25.07 8.30
C ALA A 294 13.12 -25.03 9.04
N VAL A 295 13.24 -24.20 10.08
CA VAL A 295 14.44 -24.12 10.92
C VAL A 295 14.70 -25.46 11.62
N ASN A 296 13.66 -26.11 12.15
CA ASN A 296 13.78 -27.44 12.76
C ASN A 296 14.24 -28.51 11.76
N MET A 297 13.75 -28.46 10.51
CA MET A 297 14.20 -29.38 9.45
C MET A 297 15.67 -29.14 9.07
N ILE A 298 16.09 -27.88 8.93
CA ILE A 298 17.49 -27.52 8.65
C ILE A 298 18.40 -27.99 9.80
N GLY A 299 18.01 -27.76 11.06
CA GLY A 299 18.75 -28.21 12.22
C GLY A 299 18.91 -29.73 12.29
N LYS A 300 17.85 -30.49 11.93
CA LYS A 300 17.95 -31.95 11.81
C LYS A 300 18.92 -32.38 10.70
N LYS A 301 18.86 -31.74 9.53
CA LYS A 301 19.73 -32.05 8.39
C LYS A 301 21.20 -31.77 8.69
N LEU A 302 21.51 -30.67 9.36
CA LEU A 302 22.86 -30.31 9.80
C LEU A 302 23.41 -31.27 10.87
N ASN A 303 22.57 -31.72 11.80
CA ASN A 303 22.98 -32.70 12.80
C ASN A 303 23.24 -34.08 12.17
N SER A 304 22.46 -34.50 11.18
CA SER A 304 22.74 -35.74 10.44
C SER A 304 24.04 -35.67 9.62
N SER A 305 24.36 -34.53 8.99
CA SER A 305 25.61 -34.37 8.22
C SER A 305 26.86 -34.31 9.12
N ASN A 306 26.75 -33.78 10.33
CA ASN A 306 27.87 -33.79 11.30
C ASN A 306 28.15 -35.20 11.84
N ILE A 307 27.14 -36.06 11.97
CA ILE A 307 27.31 -37.47 12.35
C ILE A 307 27.98 -38.27 11.23
N GLU A 308 27.69 -37.96 9.97
CA GLU A 308 28.33 -38.58 8.81
C GLU A 308 29.81 -38.18 8.64
N GLN A 309 30.16 -36.92 8.96
CA GLN A 309 31.56 -36.46 8.93
C GLN A 309 32.39 -37.00 10.11
N GLN A 310 31.81 -37.12 11.31
CA GLN A 310 32.51 -37.72 12.45
C GLN A 310 32.75 -39.23 12.29
N ASN A 311 31.91 -39.94 11.53
CA ASN A 311 32.12 -41.35 11.23
C ASN A 311 33.13 -41.62 10.10
N GLN A 312 33.67 -40.59 9.44
CA GLN A 312 34.73 -40.74 8.43
C GLN A 312 36.16 -40.49 8.97
N GLU A 313 36.33 -39.90 10.16
CA GLU A 313 37.68 -39.58 10.70
C GLU A 313 38.15 -40.41 11.90
N GLU A 314 37.40 -41.40 12.40
CA GLU A 314 37.87 -42.22 13.54
C GLU A 314 37.64 -43.74 13.36
N VAL A 315 38.42 -44.40 12.49
CA VAL A 315 38.88 -45.79 12.74
C VAL A 315 40.23 -46.03 12.06
N ASN A 316 41.33 -45.48 12.58
CA ASN A 316 42.66 -46.06 12.34
C ASN A 316 42.98 -47.05 13.47
N ASP A 317 42.77 -48.31 13.14
CA ASP A 317 42.83 -49.49 13.99
C ASP A 317 44.29 -49.76 14.47
N VAL A 318 44.60 -49.43 15.74
CA VAL A 318 45.93 -49.68 16.34
C VAL A 318 46.04 -51.08 16.98
N THR A 319 45.10 -51.98 16.68
CA THR A 319 44.97 -53.30 17.32
C THR A 319 46.13 -54.28 16.99
N ALA A 320 47.08 -53.90 16.13
CA ALA A 320 48.19 -54.75 15.69
C ALA A 320 49.56 -54.50 16.37
N LEU A 321 49.69 -53.68 17.42
CA LEU A 321 51.01 -53.20 17.88
C LEU A 321 51.53 -53.64 19.26
N LEU A 322 50.93 -54.61 19.97
CA LEU A 322 51.49 -55.05 21.27
C LEU A 322 51.51 -56.56 21.47
N GLN A 323 52.53 -57.22 20.91
CA GLN A 323 53.01 -58.53 21.37
C GLN A 323 54.17 -58.38 22.38
N HIS A 324 54.01 -59.04 23.52
CA HIS A 324 55.02 -59.54 24.48
C HIS A 324 56.01 -58.57 25.19
N LYS A 325 55.83 -58.38 26.51
CA LYS A 325 56.70 -58.98 27.58
C LYS A 325 56.28 -58.61 29.02
N THR A 326 56.32 -59.65 29.84
CA THR A 326 56.23 -59.88 31.31
C THR A 326 56.30 -58.72 32.35
N PRO A 327 55.73 -58.94 33.56
CA PRO A 327 55.55 -57.91 34.61
C PRO A 327 56.69 -57.88 35.66
N LYS A 328 56.92 -56.70 36.27
CA LYS A 328 57.57 -56.63 37.60
C LYS A 328 57.15 -55.39 38.42
N LYS A 329 56.72 -55.70 39.65
CA LYS A 329 56.34 -54.93 40.86
C LYS A 329 57.11 -53.63 41.21
N ARG A 330 56.35 -52.78 41.93
CA ARG A 330 56.70 -51.84 43.04
C ARG A 330 57.51 -50.59 42.64
N ALA A 331 57.33 -49.40 43.22
CA ALA A 331 56.55 -48.88 44.35
C ALA A 331 56.61 -47.34 44.30
N ALA A 332 55.72 -46.67 45.09
CA ALA A 332 55.93 -45.38 45.76
C ALA A 332 56.19 -44.16 44.84
N GLU A 333 55.85 -42.91 45.13
CA GLU A 333 55.30 -42.19 46.28
C GLU A 333 54.97 -40.78 45.77
N ASN A 334 53.97 -40.15 46.40
CA ASN A 334 53.91 -38.73 46.81
C ASN A 334 54.08 -37.56 45.82
N GLY A 335 53.18 -36.59 46.02
CA GLY A 335 53.42 -35.15 45.81
C GLY A 335 52.19 -34.46 45.21
N LYS A 336 51.18 -34.08 46.00
CA LYS A 336 51.01 -32.75 46.65
C LYS A 336 50.67 -31.63 45.64
N GLU A 337 49.45 -31.11 45.73
CA GLU A 337 49.09 -29.74 46.23
C GLU A 337 49.35 -28.67 45.15
N ASN A 338 48.55 -27.63 44.93
CA ASN A 338 47.36 -27.12 45.61
C ASN A 338 46.66 -26.10 44.69
N ASP A 339 45.34 -25.98 44.85
CA ASP A 339 44.57 -24.76 45.14
C ASP A 339 44.99 -23.41 44.55
N GLU A 340 44.06 -22.77 43.80
CA GLU A 340 43.26 -21.58 44.23
C GLU A 340 44.07 -20.27 44.14
N ALA A 341 43.56 -19.07 43.85
CA ALA A 341 42.23 -18.51 43.76
C ALA A 341 42.27 -17.22 42.91
N LYS A 342 41.07 -16.78 42.54
CA LYS A 342 40.59 -15.42 42.23
C LYS A 342 41.42 -14.25 42.81
N THR A 343 41.34 -13.06 42.18
CA THR A 343 40.61 -11.85 42.68
C THR A 343 41.13 -10.50 42.08
N LYS A 344 40.21 -9.74 41.41
CA LYS A 344 39.99 -8.26 41.31
C LYS A 344 40.99 -7.23 40.72
N LEU A 345 40.34 -6.11 40.30
CA LEU A 345 40.74 -4.66 40.19
C LEU A 345 41.32 -4.22 38.83
N ALA A 346 41.10 -3.03 38.25
CA ALA A 346 40.42 -1.75 38.57
C ALA A 346 40.17 -0.99 37.21
N LYS A 347 39.09 -0.22 37.00
CA LYS A 347 38.96 1.27 36.98
C LYS A 347 40.10 2.11 36.36
N ILE A 348 39.70 3.22 35.69
CA ILE A 348 40.36 4.50 35.26
C ILE A 348 40.08 4.74 33.76
N ASP A 349 39.79 5.91 33.19
CA ASP A 349 39.21 7.22 33.55
C ASP A 349 38.96 7.97 32.21
N GLU A 350 38.31 9.11 32.32
CA GLU A 350 37.95 10.18 31.35
C GLU A 350 38.94 10.50 30.22
N ASP A 351 38.38 10.88 29.06
CA ASP A 351 38.66 12.15 28.35
C ASP A 351 37.46 12.54 27.46
#